data_AF-A0A4P6M6A2-F1
#
_entry.id   AF-A0A4P6M6A2-F1
#
_cell.length_a   1.000
_cell.length_b   1.000
_cell.length_c   1.000
_cell.angle_alpha   90.00
_cell.angle_beta   90.00
_cell.angle_gamma   90.00
#
_symmetry.space_group_name_H-M   'P 1'
#
loop_
_entity.id
_entity.type
_entity.pdbx_description
1 polymer ?
#
loop_
_entity_poly.entity_id
_entity_poly.type
_entity_poly.pdbx_seq_one_letter_code
_entity_poly.pdbx_strand_id
1 'polypeptide(L)'
;MTGKTHLSVGTAAAVCVTQPQTLSSLLLCLGTAAIGSVISDIDVTTSESREQLNKISILTVLVIAALLFAEWKWNVGIRYRFQKESNLYRLAVSFIIFLGVCTFGKNQPHRSFMHSLPALVILSGIVYGIFPDLTPYFFTAMLSHMMIDMLNYKNVRILYPLKFGISLDLCHASGLVSRALFYAGLAVLSVMVLLLLYSMYFV
;
A
#
# COMPACT_ATOMS: atom_id res chain seq x y z
N MET A 1 -14.48 -3.14 4.08
CA MET A 1 -15.40 -2.73 3.01
C MET A 1 -15.08 -3.61 1.80
N THR A 2 -15.52 -3.30 0.59
CA THR A 2 -14.95 -3.95 -0.61
C THR A 2 -13.61 -3.34 -0.99
N GLY A 3 -12.71 -4.12 -1.60
CA GLY A 3 -11.40 -3.61 -2.07
C GLY A 3 -11.51 -2.43 -3.05
N LYS A 4 -12.58 -2.39 -3.87
CA LYS A 4 -12.86 -1.25 -4.76
C LYS A 4 -13.19 0.03 -3.99
N THR A 5 -13.95 -0.08 -2.90
CA THR A 5 -14.23 1.04 -2.00
C THR A 5 -12.94 1.54 -1.36
N HIS A 6 -12.08 0.64 -0.87
CA HIS A 6 -10.79 1.01 -0.30
C HIS A 6 -9.89 1.71 -1.32
N LEU A 7 -9.78 1.18 -2.54
CA LEU A 7 -9.02 1.79 -3.64
C LEU A 7 -9.52 3.20 -3.98
N SER A 8 -10.83 3.36 -4.15
CA SER A 8 -11.47 4.64 -4.46
C SER A 8 -11.20 5.69 -3.37
N VAL A 9 -11.55 5.37 -2.12
CA VAL A 9 -11.44 6.32 -1.00
C VAL A 9 -9.98 6.60 -0.66
N GLY A 10 -9.12 5.59 -0.64
CA GLY A 10 -7.72 5.77 -0.27
C GLY A 10 -6.93 6.57 -1.30
N THR A 11 -7.19 6.36 -2.58
CA THR A 11 -6.58 7.17 -3.64
C THR A 11 -7.10 8.61 -3.60
N ALA A 12 -8.40 8.81 -3.40
CA ALA A 12 -8.98 10.14 -3.23
C ALA A 12 -8.38 10.88 -2.03
N ALA A 13 -8.28 10.21 -0.87
CA ALA A 13 -7.72 10.76 0.34
C ALA A 13 -6.26 11.18 0.16
N ALA A 14 -5.44 10.34 -0.47
CA ALA A 14 -4.05 10.66 -0.76
C ALA A 14 -3.94 11.92 -1.63
N VAL A 15 -4.67 11.99 -2.75
CA VAL A 15 -4.64 13.16 -3.66
C VAL A 15 -5.11 14.44 -2.94
N CYS A 16 -6.19 14.36 -2.15
CA CYS A 16 -6.71 15.50 -1.39
C CYS A 16 -5.72 16.02 -0.35
N VAL A 17 -5.04 15.12 0.36
CA VAL A 17 -4.13 15.47 1.45
C VAL A 17 -2.79 15.98 0.93
N THR A 18 -2.24 15.35 -0.11
CA THR A 18 -0.88 15.65 -0.57
C THR A 18 -0.80 16.65 -1.71
N GLN A 19 -1.90 16.86 -2.44
CA GLN A 19 -2.04 17.85 -3.52
C GLN A 19 -0.79 17.95 -4.41
N PRO A 20 -0.43 16.88 -5.14
CA PRO A 20 0.77 16.86 -5.97
C PRO A 20 0.73 17.97 -7.03
N GLN A 21 1.84 18.68 -7.19
CA GLN A 21 1.95 19.90 -8.00
C GLN A 21 2.54 19.66 -9.40
N THR A 22 2.96 18.44 -9.71
CA THR A 22 3.51 18.08 -11.02
C THR A 22 2.87 16.80 -11.53
N LEU A 23 2.86 16.61 -12.85
CA LEU A 23 2.32 15.38 -13.44
C LEU A 23 3.02 14.13 -12.90
N SER A 24 4.36 14.19 -12.73
CA SER A 24 5.13 13.08 -12.18
C SER A 24 4.73 12.76 -10.74
N SER A 25 4.62 13.77 -9.86
CA SER A 25 4.18 13.57 -8.48
C SER A 25 2.74 13.08 -8.39
N LEU A 26 1.85 13.52 -9.29
CA LEU A 26 0.48 13.03 -9.39
C LEU A 26 0.42 11.56 -9.76
N LEU A 27 1.18 11.13 -10.78
CA LEU A 27 1.25 9.73 -11.19
C LEU A 27 1.83 8.84 -10.08
N LEU A 28 2.88 9.31 -9.40
CA LEU A 28 3.46 8.62 -8.24
C LEU A 28 2.46 8.52 -7.09
N CYS A 29 1.70 9.59 -6.84
CA CYS A 29 0.64 9.63 -5.84
C CYS A 29 -0.44 8.58 -6.16
N LEU A 30 -0.98 8.59 -7.38
CA LEU A 30 -2.02 7.66 -7.80
C LEU A 30 -1.56 6.19 -7.69
N GLY A 31 -0.37 5.87 -8.20
CA GLY A 31 0.16 4.50 -8.16
C GLY A 31 0.47 4.02 -6.74
N THR A 32 1.10 4.86 -5.92
CA THR A 32 1.45 4.51 -4.55
C THR A 32 0.21 4.41 -3.67
N ALA A 33 -0.72 5.37 -3.81
CA ALA A 33 -1.97 5.35 -3.07
C ALA A 33 -2.82 4.14 -3.45
N ALA A 34 -2.80 3.70 -4.71
CA ALA A 34 -3.48 2.47 -5.11
C ALA A 34 -2.95 1.25 -4.33
N ILE A 35 -1.62 1.13 -4.20
CA ILE A 35 -0.99 0.06 -3.39
C ILE A 35 -1.37 0.21 -1.92
N GLY A 36 -1.19 1.39 -1.32
CA GLY A 36 -1.51 1.65 0.10
C GLY A 36 -2.98 1.44 0.43
N SER A 37 -3.88 1.67 -0.53
CA SER A 37 -5.32 1.48 -0.37
C SER A 37 -5.73 0.01 -0.27
N VAL A 38 -4.97 -0.92 -0.84
CA VAL A 38 -5.36 -2.35 -0.91
C VAL A 38 -4.39 -3.27 -0.18
N ILE A 39 -3.23 -2.76 0.26
CA ILE A 39 -2.21 -3.57 0.92
C ILE A 39 -2.72 -4.25 2.18
N SER A 40 -3.63 -3.62 2.93
CA SER A 40 -4.17 -4.20 4.16
C SER A 40 -5.00 -5.46 3.91
N ASP A 41 -5.67 -5.54 2.76
CA ASP A 41 -6.54 -6.66 2.36
C ASP A 41 -5.76 -7.92 1.94
N ILE A 42 -4.42 -7.92 1.94
CA ILE A 42 -3.62 -9.13 1.67
C ILE A 42 -3.85 -10.23 2.72
N ASP A 43 -4.37 -9.86 3.90
CA ASP A 43 -4.74 -10.79 4.98
C ASP A 43 -6.04 -11.55 4.70
N VAL A 44 -6.79 -11.17 3.67
CA VAL A 44 -7.96 -11.91 3.16
C VAL A 44 -7.50 -13.00 2.20
N THR A 45 -7.86 -14.26 2.46
CA THR A 45 -7.37 -15.42 1.70
C THR A 45 -7.77 -15.42 0.23
N THR A 46 -8.91 -14.83 -0.11
CA THR A 46 -9.48 -14.79 -1.47
C THR A 46 -9.26 -13.44 -2.16
N SER A 47 -8.46 -12.52 -1.59
CA SER A 47 -8.26 -11.21 -2.21
C SER A 47 -7.28 -11.26 -3.38
N GLU A 48 -7.56 -10.47 -4.41
CA GLU A 48 -6.67 -10.27 -5.56
C GLU A 48 -5.29 -9.77 -5.09
N SER A 49 -5.25 -8.88 -4.09
CA SER A 49 -4.00 -8.35 -3.52
C SER A 49 -3.12 -9.44 -2.92
N ARG A 50 -3.71 -10.44 -2.25
CA ARG A 50 -2.95 -11.60 -1.73
C ARG A 50 -2.39 -12.47 -2.84
N GLU A 51 -3.18 -12.72 -3.88
CA GLU A 51 -2.74 -13.49 -5.05
C GLU A 51 -1.57 -12.77 -5.76
N GLN A 52 -1.70 -11.47 -5.99
CA GLN A 52 -0.65 -10.63 -6.57
C GLN A 52 0.62 -10.64 -5.72
N LEU A 53 0.49 -10.49 -4.39
CA LEU A 53 1.62 -10.57 -3.46
C LEU A 53 2.34 -11.92 -3.56
N ASN A 54 1.60 -13.03 -3.67
CA ASN A 54 2.19 -14.36 -3.83
C ASN A 54 2.98 -14.46 -5.14
N LYS A 55 2.42 -13.99 -6.27
CA LYS A 55 3.09 -13.99 -7.57
C LYS A 55 4.37 -13.15 -7.55
N ILE A 56 4.30 -11.94 -6.99
CA ILE A 56 5.46 -11.03 -6.87
C ILE A 56 6.53 -11.65 -5.96
N SER A 57 6.13 -12.28 -4.85
CA SER A 57 7.06 -12.93 -3.93
C SER A 57 7.79 -14.10 -4.58
N ILE A 58 7.08 -14.97 -5.30
CA ILE A 58 7.67 -16.09 -6.04
C ILE A 58 8.63 -15.58 -7.11
N LEU A 59 8.20 -14.61 -7.93
CA LEU A 59 9.03 -14.00 -8.96
C LEU A 59 10.31 -13.38 -8.36
N THR A 60 10.19 -12.69 -7.24
CA THR A 60 11.33 -12.08 -6.53
C THR A 60 12.34 -13.14 -6.10
N VAL A 61 11.88 -14.25 -5.53
CA VAL A 61 12.75 -15.38 -5.15
C VAL A 61 13.45 -15.97 -6.37
N LEU A 62 12.73 -16.17 -7.48
CA LEU A 62 13.31 -16.68 -8.72
C LEU A 62 14.38 -15.75 -9.30
N VAL A 63 14.12 -14.44 -9.31
CA VAL A 63 15.09 -13.44 -9.77
C VAL A 63 16.34 -13.44 -8.88
N ILE A 64 16.17 -13.46 -7.55
CA ILE A 64 17.31 -13.55 -6.62
C ILE A 64 18.11 -14.83 -6.87
N ALA A 65 17.46 -15.98 -7.03
CA ALA A 65 18.13 -17.25 -7.31
C ALA A 65 18.91 -17.20 -8.64
N ALA A 66 18.32 -16.63 -9.69
CA ALA A 66 18.97 -16.47 -10.98
C ALA A 66 20.20 -15.54 -10.90
N LEU A 67 20.09 -14.42 -10.18
CA LEU A 67 21.21 -13.50 -9.95
C LEU A 67 22.34 -14.16 -9.17
N LEU A 68 22.03 -14.94 -8.13
CA LEU A 68 23.02 -15.69 -7.36
C LEU A 68 23.70 -16.78 -8.20
N PHE A 69 22.93 -17.50 -9.01
CA PHE A 69 23.48 -18.50 -9.94
C PHE A 69 24.40 -17.85 -10.97
N ALA A 70 24.00 -16.70 -11.53
CA ALA A 70 24.79 -15.99 -12.51
C ALA A 70 26.11 -15.46 -11.92
N GLU A 71 26.06 -14.94 -10.69
CA GLU A 71 27.26 -14.54 -9.94
C GLU A 71 28.17 -15.74 -9.68
N TRP A 72 27.62 -16.88 -9.26
CA TRP A 72 28.40 -18.09 -8.99
C TRP A 72 29.04 -18.68 -10.26
N LYS A 73 28.31 -18.71 -11.37
CA LYS A 73 28.76 -19.37 -12.61
C LYS A 73 29.65 -18.49 -13.50
N TRP A 74 29.35 -17.20 -13.59
CA TRP A 74 30.01 -16.28 -14.53
C TRP A 74 30.69 -15.09 -13.85
N ASN A 75 30.56 -14.93 -12.53
CA ASN A 75 31.17 -13.84 -11.76
C ASN A 75 30.89 -12.44 -12.37
N VAL A 76 29.62 -12.19 -12.66
CA VAL A 76 29.13 -10.98 -13.35
C VAL A 76 29.33 -9.67 -12.57
N GLY A 77 29.78 -9.77 -11.31
CA GLY A 77 30.14 -8.62 -10.47
C GLY A 77 28.94 -7.95 -9.80
N ILE A 78 27.84 -8.70 -9.58
CA ILE A 78 26.64 -8.20 -8.92
C ILE A 78 26.98 -7.74 -7.50
N ARG A 79 27.78 -8.52 -6.76
CA ARG A 79 28.16 -8.18 -5.37
C ARG A 79 28.89 -6.85 -5.30
N TYR A 80 29.85 -6.62 -6.20
CA TYR A 80 30.62 -5.37 -6.26
C TYR A 80 29.72 -4.18 -6.57
N ARG A 81 28.81 -4.30 -7.56
CA ARG A 81 27.86 -3.23 -7.90
C ARG A 81 26.91 -2.90 -6.74
N PHE A 82 26.40 -3.92 -6.05
CA PHE A 82 25.55 -3.73 -4.87
C PHE A 82 26.26 -3.01 -3.71
N GLN A 83 27.55 -3.29 -3.48
CA GLN A 83 28.32 -2.62 -2.44
C GLN A 83 28.67 -1.17 -2.81
N LYS A 84 28.88 -0.89 -4.09
CA LYS A 84 29.25 0.45 -4.58
C LYS A 84 28.04 1.38 -4.67
N GLU A 85 26.88 0.88 -5.08
CA GLU A 85 25.67 1.66 -5.30
C GLU A 85 24.75 1.63 -4.07
N SER A 86 24.97 2.55 -3.13
CA SER A 86 24.21 2.64 -1.88
C SER A 86 22.70 2.79 -2.09
N ASN A 87 22.28 3.48 -3.16
CA ASN A 87 20.87 3.64 -3.52
C ASN A 87 20.23 2.31 -3.97
N LEU A 88 20.93 1.53 -4.78
CA LEU A 88 20.43 0.22 -5.24
C LEU A 88 20.32 -0.76 -4.07
N TYR A 89 21.33 -0.77 -3.19
CA TYR A 89 21.30 -1.57 -1.97
C TYR A 89 20.12 -1.20 -1.08
N ARG A 90 19.94 0.10 -0.80
CA ARG A 90 18.82 0.60 0.00
C ARG A 90 17.46 0.19 -0.59
N LEU A 91 17.29 0.36 -1.89
CA LEU A 91 16.06 0.01 -2.60
C LEU A 91 15.76 -1.49 -2.51
N ALA A 92 16.73 -2.33 -2.83
CA ALA A 92 16.57 -3.78 -2.84
C ALA A 92 16.28 -4.34 -1.45
N VAL A 93 17.03 -3.90 -0.44
CA VAL A 93 16.83 -4.33 0.96
C VAL A 93 15.46 -3.88 1.46
N SER A 94 15.08 -2.62 1.22
CA SER A 94 13.76 -2.11 1.63
C SER A 94 12.63 -2.89 0.95
N PHE A 95 12.75 -3.20 -0.34
CA PHE A 95 11.76 -4.00 -1.06
C PHE A 95 11.64 -5.45 -0.52
N ILE A 96 12.76 -6.10 -0.21
CA ILE A 96 12.76 -7.44 0.39
C ILE A 96 12.10 -7.42 1.78
N ILE A 97 12.42 -6.42 2.61
CA ILE A 97 11.80 -6.25 3.92
C ILE A 97 10.29 -5.99 3.77
N PHE A 98 9.88 -5.16 2.79
CA PHE A 98 8.46 -4.90 2.49
C PHE A 98 7.71 -6.19 2.19
N LEU A 99 8.23 -7.03 1.30
CA LEU A 99 7.64 -8.32 0.96
C LEU A 99 7.62 -9.29 2.15
N GLY A 100 8.67 -9.27 2.99
CA GLY A 100 8.75 -10.04 4.22
C GLY A 100 7.65 -9.67 5.21
N VAL A 101 7.47 -8.38 5.47
CA VAL A 101 6.41 -7.87 6.37
C VAL A 101 5.02 -8.18 5.80
N CYS A 102 4.81 -7.99 4.50
CA CYS A 102 3.55 -8.35 3.85
C CYS A 102 3.27 -9.87 3.93
N THR A 103 4.30 -10.70 3.77
CA THR A 103 4.20 -12.16 3.88
C THR A 103 3.94 -12.61 5.32
N PHE A 104 4.50 -11.94 6.31
CA PHE A 104 4.12 -12.15 7.70
C PHE A 104 2.66 -11.75 7.94
N GLY A 105 2.28 -10.56 7.49
CA GLY A 105 0.96 -9.97 7.71
C GLY A 105 -0.19 -10.75 7.07
N LYS A 106 -0.01 -11.26 5.84
CA LYS A 106 -1.03 -12.08 5.16
C LYS A 106 -1.37 -13.39 5.89
N ASN A 107 -0.46 -13.86 6.75
CA ASN A 107 -0.61 -15.09 7.54
C ASN A 107 -1.19 -14.81 8.94
N GLN A 108 -1.40 -13.54 9.29
CA GLN A 108 -2.10 -13.17 10.52
C GLN A 108 -3.62 -13.20 10.31
N PRO A 109 -4.43 -13.28 11.39
CA PRO A 109 -5.88 -13.20 11.28
C PRO A 109 -6.33 -11.92 10.58
N HIS A 110 -7.39 -12.00 9.76
CA HIS A 110 -7.96 -10.83 9.09
C HIS A 110 -8.32 -9.72 10.08
N ARG A 111 -8.03 -8.45 9.73
CA ARG A 111 -8.22 -7.24 10.57
C ARG A 111 -7.39 -7.24 11.86
N SER A 112 -6.25 -7.92 11.84
CA SER A 112 -5.26 -7.86 12.91
C SER A 112 -4.05 -7.01 12.50
N PHE A 113 -2.88 -7.61 12.29
CA PHE A 113 -1.64 -6.91 12.01
C PHE A 113 -1.77 -5.92 10.83
N MET A 114 -2.25 -6.36 9.67
CA MET A 114 -2.33 -5.50 8.47
C MET A 114 -3.26 -4.29 8.60
N HIS A 115 -4.11 -4.27 9.62
CA HIS A 115 -5.05 -3.18 9.91
C HIS A 115 -4.72 -2.48 11.25
N SER A 116 -3.44 -2.40 11.59
CA SER A 116 -2.96 -1.86 12.87
C SER A 116 -1.99 -0.69 12.69
N LEU A 117 -1.88 0.17 13.71
CA LEU A 117 -0.91 1.27 13.71
C LEU A 117 0.54 0.78 13.57
N PRO A 118 0.97 -0.31 14.21
CA PRO A 118 2.29 -0.87 13.97
C PRO A 118 2.55 -1.22 12.49
N ALA A 119 1.59 -1.87 11.81
CA ALA A 119 1.78 -2.18 10.38
C ALA A 119 1.82 -0.91 9.53
N LEU A 120 0.98 0.09 9.83
CA LEU A 120 1.00 1.38 9.14
C LEU A 120 2.39 2.05 9.27
N VAL A 121 2.94 2.11 10.48
CA VAL A 121 4.26 2.71 10.74
C VAL A 121 5.38 1.91 10.09
N ILE A 122 5.38 0.59 10.24
CA ILE A 122 6.43 -0.28 9.68
C ILE A 122 6.43 -0.21 8.15
N LEU A 123 5.28 -0.40 7.50
CA LEU A 123 5.20 -0.39 6.04
C LEU A 123 5.51 0.99 5.48
N SER A 124 5.02 2.08 6.11
CA SER A 124 5.37 3.44 5.69
C SER A 124 6.85 3.74 5.88
N GLY A 125 7.48 3.28 6.97
CA GLY A 125 8.92 3.41 7.19
C GLY A 125 9.76 2.66 6.16
N ILE A 126 9.28 1.50 5.70
CA ILE A 126 9.92 0.77 4.60
C ILE A 126 9.76 1.51 3.26
N VAL A 127 8.57 2.05 2.98
CA VAL A 127 8.33 2.90 1.79
C VAL A 127 9.23 4.13 1.81
N TYR A 128 9.46 4.73 2.98
CA TYR A 128 10.43 5.82 3.14
C TYR A 128 11.86 5.40 2.76
N GLY A 129 12.26 4.17 3.12
CA GLY A 129 13.55 3.59 2.70
C GLY A 129 13.66 3.38 1.19
N ILE A 130 12.55 3.03 0.52
CA ILE A 130 12.45 2.91 -0.94
C ILE A 130 12.59 4.29 -1.59
N PHE A 131 11.63 5.18 -1.32
CA PHE A 131 11.61 6.54 -1.84
C PHE A 131 10.78 7.43 -0.91
N PRO A 132 11.42 8.40 -0.21
CA PRO A 132 10.75 9.25 0.79
C PRO A 132 9.47 9.91 0.31
N ASP A 133 9.44 10.42 -0.92
CA ASP A 133 8.28 11.15 -1.46
C ASP A 133 7.03 10.28 -1.64
N LEU A 134 7.17 8.94 -1.67
CA LEU A 134 6.02 8.03 -1.76
C LEU A 134 5.33 7.84 -0.40
N THR A 135 6.06 8.04 0.69
CA THR A 135 5.61 7.79 2.06
C THR A 135 4.27 8.47 2.38
N PRO A 136 4.08 9.78 2.14
CA PRO A 136 2.80 10.42 2.45
C PRO A 136 1.64 9.85 1.61
N TYR A 137 1.88 9.45 0.35
CA TYR A 137 0.85 8.83 -0.49
C TYR A 137 0.43 7.46 0.04
N PHE A 138 1.41 6.64 0.40
CA PHE A 138 1.16 5.31 0.97
C PHE A 138 0.47 5.39 2.33
N PHE A 139 0.99 6.23 3.22
CA PHE A 139 0.49 6.40 4.58
C PHE A 139 -0.96 6.88 4.60
N THR A 140 -1.29 7.91 3.82
CA THR A 140 -2.66 8.46 3.77
C THR A 140 -3.66 7.45 3.19
N ALA A 141 -3.26 6.72 2.15
CA ALA A 141 -4.09 5.67 1.56
C ALA A 141 -4.33 4.49 2.51
N MET A 142 -3.28 4.00 3.19
CA MET A 142 -3.41 2.89 4.14
C MET A 142 -4.16 3.30 5.41
N LEU A 143 -3.94 4.53 5.90
CA LEU A 143 -4.67 5.07 7.05
C LEU A 143 -6.17 5.21 6.74
N SER A 144 -6.50 5.80 5.59
CA SER A 144 -7.91 5.95 5.18
C SER A 144 -8.58 4.60 4.97
N HIS A 145 -7.87 3.59 4.43
CA HIS A 145 -8.35 2.21 4.41
C HIS A 145 -8.78 1.76 5.81
N MET A 146 -7.90 1.88 6.81
CA MET A 146 -8.20 1.47 8.19
C MET A 146 -9.39 2.24 8.77
N MET A 147 -9.44 3.56 8.56
CA MET A 147 -10.52 4.42 9.07
C MET A 147 -11.88 4.02 8.52
N ILE A 148 -12.01 3.78 7.21
CA ILE A 148 -13.30 3.37 6.64
C ILE A 148 -13.68 1.94 7.04
N ASP A 149 -12.71 1.12 7.41
CA ASP A 149 -12.98 -0.23 7.89
C ASP A 149 -13.50 -0.26 9.33
N MET A 150 -13.17 0.76 10.14
CA MET A 150 -13.78 0.99 11.45
C MET A 150 -15.27 1.33 11.36
N LEU A 151 -15.77 1.82 10.23
CA LEU A 151 -17.22 2.06 10.03
C LEU A 151 -18.02 0.75 10.01
N ASN A 152 -17.35 -0.40 9.84
CA ASN A 152 -17.98 -1.69 9.72
C ASN A 152 -18.36 -2.30 11.07
N TYR A 153 -19.30 -3.24 11.10
CA TYR A 153 -19.64 -4.05 12.29
C TYR A 153 -18.51 -4.99 12.76
N LYS A 154 -17.54 -5.29 11.89
CA LYS A 154 -16.40 -6.14 12.25
C LYS A 154 -15.27 -5.31 12.81
N ASN A 155 -14.92 -5.58 14.07
CA ASN A 155 -13.80 -4.97 14.79
C ASN A 155 -12.47 -4.98 14.02
N VAL A 156 -11.77 -3.86 14.09
CA VAL A 156 -10.40 -3.67 13.59
C VAL A 156 -9.42 -3.54 14.76
N ARG A 157 -8.36 -4.35 14.81
CA ARG A 157 -7.38 -4.35 15.92
C ARG A 157 -6.27 -3.32 15.70
N ILE A 158 -6.59 -2.06 15.95
CA ILE A 158 -5.68 -0.92 15.74
C ILE A 158 -4.38 -1.04 16.56
N LEU A 159 -4.46 -1.59 17.78
CA LEU A 159 -3.34 -1.72 18.71
C LEU A 159 -2.74 -3.14 18.76
N TYR A 160 -2.71 -3.86 17.64
CA TYR A 160 -2.04 -5.16 17.54
C TYR A 160 -0.66 -5.13 18.26
N PRO A 161 -0.30 -6.14 19.09
CA PRO A 161 -0.94 -7.46 19.22
C PRO A 161 -2.09 -7.52 20.24
N LEU A 162 -2.52 -6.39 20.81
CA LEU A 162 -3.66 -6.38 21.72
C LEU A 162 -4.92 -6.87 20.99
N LYS A 163 -5.71 -7.71 21.66
CA LYS A 163 -6.93 -8.29 21.09
C LYS A 163 -8.09 -7.27 21.01
N PHE A 164 -7.93 -6.11 21.63
CA PHE A 164 -8.89 -5.02 21.57
C PHE A 164 -9.08 -4.52 20.13
N GLY A 165 -10.33 -4.41 19.70
CA GLY A 165 -10.69 -3.90 18.38
C GLY A 165 -11.75 -2.82 18.49
N ILE A 166 -11.79 -1.95 17.48
CA ILE A 166 -12.74 -0.85 17.39
C ILE A 166 -13.62 -1.05 16.16
N SER A 167 -14.93 -0.91 16.35
CA SER A 167 -15.94 -0.75 15.31
C SER A 167 -16.88 0.40 15.70
N LEU A 168 -17.41 1.10 14.70
CA LEU A 168 -18.44 2.14 14.86
C LEU A 168 -19.83 1.60 14.54
N ASP A 169 -19.93 0.34 14.10
CA ASP A 169 -21.18 -0.39 13.87
C ASP A 169 -22.18 0.34 12.95
N LEU A 170 -21.66 1.03 11.93
CA LEU A 170 -22.47 1.83 11.01
C LEU A 170 -22.91 1.05 9.76
N CYS A 171 -22.17 0.02 9.35
CA CYS A 171 -22.44 -0.65 8.07
C CYS A 171 -21.86 -2.07 7.91
N HIS A 172 -22.40 -2.78 6.92
CA HIS A 172 -21.82 -4.03 6.39
C HIS A 172 -20.88 -3.77 5.21
N ALA A 173 -19.91 -4.67 5.02
CA ALA A 173 -18.83 -4.53 4.03
C ALA A 173 -19.28 -4.44 2.55
N SER A 174 -20.49 -4.91 2.23
CA SER A 174 -21.10 -4.88 0.89
C SER A 174 -22.46 -4.14 0.86
N GLY A 175 -22.75 -3.34 1.89
CA GLY A 175 -24.01 -2.61 2.01
C GLY A 175 -24.05 -1.28 1.23
N LEU A 176 -25.15 -0.56 1.40
CA LEU A 176 -25.37 0.75 0.76
C LEU A 176 -24.25 1.76 1.08
N VAL A 177 -23.77 1.78 2.32
CA VAL A 177 -22.67 2.67 2.75
C VAL A 177 -21.38 2.39 1.97
N SER A 178 -21.04 1.12 1.73
CA SER A 178 -19.85 0.77 0.93
C SER A 178 -19.97 1.27 -0.51
N ARG A 179 -21.17 1.22 -1.10
CA ARG A 179 -21.43 1.74 -2.45
C ARG A 179 -21.39 3.26 -2.48
N ALA A 180 -22.02 3.92 -1.50
CA ALA A 180 -22.00 5.37 -1.38
C ALA A 180 -20.56 5.90 -1.24
N LEU A 181 -19.75 5.31 -0.37
CA LEU A 181 -18.35 5.67 -0.20
C LEU A 181 -17.52 5.41 -1.47
N PHE A 182 -17.81 4.34 -2.20
CA PHE A 182 -17.15 4.06 -3.47
C PHE A 182 -17.39 5.16 -4.50
N TYR A 183 -18.66 5.55 -4.72
CA TYR A 183 -19.01 6.60 -5.68
C TYR A 183 -18.55 7.99 -5.21
N ALA A 184 -18.65 8.27 -3.91
CA ALA A 184 -18.16 9.53 -3.33
C ALA A 184 -16.64 9.66 -3.51
N GLY A 185 -15.87 8.62 -3.17
CA GLY A 185 -14.43 8.61 -3.38
C GLY A 185 -14.04 8.77 -4.85
N LEU A 186 -14.78 8.13 -5.76
CA LEU A 186 -14.53 8.27 -7.20
C LEU A 186 -14.82 9.70 -7.69
N ALA A 187 -15.94 10.28 -7.27
CA ALA A 187 -16.30 11.65 -7.63
C ALA A 187 -15.26 12.66 -7.11
N VAL A 188 -14.86 12.53 -5.84
CA VAL A 188 -13.81 13.38 -5.24
C VAL A 188 -12.48 13.23 -5.97
N LEU A 189 -12.06 11.99 -6.25
CA LEU A 189 -10.82 11.73 -6.98
C LEU A 189 -10.86 12.37 -8.37
N SER A 190 -11.93 12.15 -9.14
CA SER A 190 -12.07 12.72 -10.48
C SER A 190 -12.03 14.25 -10.47
N VAL A 191 -12.78 14.89 -9.57
CA VAL A 191 -12.79 16.35 -9.44
C VAL A 191 -11.40 16.88 -9.06
N MET A 192 -10.76 16.28 -8.06
CA MET A 192 -9.44 16.73 -7.58
C MET A 192 -8.36 16.54 -8.63
N VAL A 193 -8.35 15.42 -9.35
CA VAL A 193 -7.40 15.19 -10.44
C VAL A 193 -7.60 16.23 -11.54
N LEU A 194 -8.84 16.53 -11.94
CA LEU A 194 -9.13 17.55 -12.94
C LEU A 194 -8.69 18.94 -12.49
N LEU A 195 -8.95 19.31 -11.23
CA LEU A 195 -8.52 20.59 -10.66
C LEU A 195 -6.99 20.73 -10.62
N LEU A 196 -6.30 19.68 -10.19
CA LEU A 196 -4.83 19.67 -10.14
C LEU A 196 -4.24 19.74 -11.54
N LEU A 197 -4.77 18.97 -12.51
CA LEU A 197 -4.32 19.05 -13.89
C LEU A 197 -4.59 20.44 -14.47
N TYR A 198 -5.75 21.03 -14.23
CA TYR A 198 -6.04 22.39 -14.66
C TYR A 198 -5.02 23.38 -14.07
N SER A 199 -4.75 23.29 -12.76
CA SER A 199 -3.77 24.13 -12.08
C SER A 199 -2.34 23.94 -12.61
N MET A 200 -1.96 22.75 -13.06
CA MET A 200 -0.60 22.49 -13.57
C MET A 200 -0.36 23.09 -14.96
N TYR A 201 -1.41 23.25 -15.77
CA TYR A 201 -1.29 23.63 -17.18
C TYR A 201 -1.81 25.04 -17.50
N PHE A 202 -2.66 25.61 -16.64
CA PHE A 202 -3.36 26.87 -16.93
C PHE A 202 -3.23 27.95 -15.85
N VAL A 203 -2.58 27.65 -14.72
CA VAL A 203 -2.27 28.60 -13.65
C VAL A 203 -0.76 28.66 -13.47
#